data_AF-A0A8A3Q0G9-F1
#
_entry.id   AF-A0A8A3Q0G9-F1
#
_cell.length_a   1.000
_cell.length_b   1.000
_cell.length_c   1.000
_cell.angle_alpha   90.00
_cell.angle_beta   90.00
_cell.angle_gamma   90.00
#
_symmetry.space_group_name_H-M   'P 1'
#
loop_
_entity.id
_entity.type
_entity.pdbx_description
1 polymer ?
#
loop_
_entity_poly.entity_id
_entity_poly.type
_entity_poly.pdbx_seq_one_letter_code
_entity_poly.pdbx_strand_id
1 'polypeptide(L)'
;NDTYARDPRFNFILLRENVGKRMAQMAAIRRSSGDLVLNVDSDSTLASDVVTKLALKMQNPEIGATMGQLTASNRNDTWLTRLIDMEYWLACNEERAAQARFGAVMCCCGPCAMYRRSALLLLLDQYESQFFWGKPSDFGEDRHLTILMLKAGFRTEYAPDAIAATVVPDRMGPYLRQQLPSARSTFRDTFLALRLLPGLDRYITLDVVGQNLGPLLLAFAVLAGVAQVALTATVPLWTVMMMAAMTMIRCSVAAFRARQLRFLAFSLHTPFTLFFLLPLKGLPFLHFDN
;
A
#
# COMPACT_ATOMS: atom_id res chain seq x y z
N ASN A 1 -9.88 12.55 28.15
CA ASN A 1 -11.25 12.41 27.63
C ASN A 1 -11.62 10.97 27.88
N ASP A 2 -12.20 10.69 29.05
CA ASP A 2 -12.23 9.33 29.64
C ASP A 2 -13.47 8.54 29.23
N THR A 3 -14.14 8.99 28.16
CA THR A 3 -15.44 8.52 27.69
C THR A 3 -15.52 7.00 27.52
N TYR A 4 -14.41 6.36 27.15
CA TYR A 4 -14.33 4.91 26.92
C TYR A 4 -13.55 4.15 28.00
N ALA A 5 -12.91 4.85 28.95
CA ALA A 5 -12.02 4.22 29.93
C ALA A 5 -12.73 3.22 30.87
N ARG A 6 -14.06 3.35 31.01
CA ARG A 6 -14.91 2.46 31.82
C ARG A 6 -15.78 1.50 31.00
N ASP A 7 -15.70 1.56 29.67
CA ASP A 7 -16.48 0.67 28.81
C ASP A 7 -15.75 -0.68 28.70
N PRO A 8 -16.37 -1.80 29.15
CA PRO A 8 -15.71 -3.12 29.17
C PRO A 8 -15.39 -3.66 27.77
N ARG A 9 -15.94 -3.04 26.71
CA ARG A 9 -15.63 -3.39 25.31
C ARG A 9 -14.29 -2.83 24.85
N PHE A 10 -13.72 -1.87 25.58
CA PHE A 10 -12.45 -1.23 25.24
C PHE A 10 -11.37 -1.65 26.23
N ASN A 11 -10.20 -2.01 25.71
CA ASN A 11 -9.03 -2.30 26.51
C ASN A 11 -7.88 -1.41 26.04
N PHE A 12 -7.36 -0.58 26.94
CA PHE A 12 -6.26 0.33 26.67
C PHE A 12 -4.94 -0.28 27.14
N ILE A 13 -4.04 -0.55 26.21
CA ILE A 13 -2.71 -1.09 26.49
C ILE A 13 -1.70 0.05 26.38
N LEU A 14 -1.29 0.59 27.53
CA LEU A 14 -0.20 1.56 27.59
C LEU A 14 1.13 0.81 27.76
N LEU A 15 2.06 1.02 26.84
CA LEU A 15 3.42 0.50 26.92
C LEU A 15 4.30 1.49 27.70
N ARG A 16 5.33 0.97 28.38
CA ARG A 16 6.21 1.78 29.26
C ARG A 16 6.99 2.85 28.49
N GLU A 17 7.34 2.55 27.25
CA GLU A 17 8.10 3.41 26.36
C GLU A 17 7.60 3.27 24.92
N ASN A 18 8.04 4.17 24.03
CA ASN A 18 7.73 4.08 22.61
C ASN A 18 8.58 2.98 21.96
N VAL A 19 7.94 1.84 21.66
CA VAL A 19 8.55 0.67 21.02
C VAL A 19 8.22 0.55 19.52
N GLY A 20 7.61 1.57 18.93
CA GLY A 20 7.17 1.57 17.53
C GLY A 20 5.83 0.86 17.28
N LYS A 21 5.25 1.11 16.09
CA LYS A 21 3.92 0.62 15.68
C LYS A 21 3.84 -0.91 15.74
N ARG A 22 4.83 -1.60 15.17
CA ARG A 22 4.89 -3.06 15.14
C ARG A 22 4.77 -3.69 16.54
N MET A 23 5.63 -3.29 17.48
CA MET A 23 5.64 -3.90 18.81
C MET A 23 4.35 -3.61 19.57
N ALA A 24 3.76 -2.43 19.37
CA ALA A 24 2.44 -2.10 19.91
C ALA A 24 1.34 -3.00 19.33
N GLN A 25 1.34 -3.23 18.01
CA GLN A 25 0.41 -4.16 17.36
C GLN A 25 0.58 -5.59 17.89
N MET A 26 1.81 -6.06 18.05
CA MET A 26 2.09 -7.39 18.61
C MET A 26 1.58 -7.54 20.04
N ALA A 27 1.78 -6.53 20.90
CA ALA A 27 1.25 -6.52 22.26
C ALA A 27 -0.28 -6.59 22.28
N ALA A 28 -0.95 -5.87 21.38
CA ALA A 28 -2.40 -5.92 21.22
C ALA A 28 -2.89 -7.29 20.71
N ILE A 29 -2.24 -7.86 19.69
CA ILE A 29 -2.60 -9.19 19.14
C ILE A 29 -2.44 -10.30 20.19
N ARG A 30 -1.36 -10.29 20.97
CA ARG A 30 -1.13 -11.28 22.04
C ARG A 30 -2.21 -11.22 23.13
N ARG A 31 -2.76 -10.03 23.41
CA ARG A 31 -3.80 -9.82 24.44
C ARG A 31 -5.23 -9.89 23.91
N SER A 32 -5.43 -9.92 22.60
CA SER A 32 -6.77 -10.05 22.02
C SER A 32 -7.30 -11.48 22.18
N SER A 33 -8.62 -11.64 22.18
CA SER A 33 -9.31 -12.92 22.38
C SER A 33 -10.18 -13.36 21.19
N GLY A 34 -10.45 -12.48 20.22
CA GLY A 34 -11.30 -12.80 19.07
C GLY A 34 -10.60 -13.69 18.03
N ASP A 35 -11.35 -14.49 17.29
CA ASP A 35 -10.81 -15.39 16.25
C ASP A 35 -10.17 -14.63 15.07
N LEU A 36 -10.64 -13.41 14.84
CA LEU A 36 -10.18 -12.49 13.80
C LEU A 36 -9.70 -11.19 14.44
N VAL A 37 -8.63 -10.61 13.88
CA VAL A 37 -8.08 -9.31 14.29
C VAL A 37 -8.26 -8.34 13.13
N LEU A 38 -8.96 -7.22 13.39
CA LEU A 38 -9.08 -6.12 12.44
C LEU A 38 -8.13 -5.00 12.85
N ASN A 39 -7.20 -4.65 11.96
CA ASN A 39 -6.35 -3.48 12.10
C ASN A 39 -7.05 -2.25 11.53
N VAL A 40 -6.98 -1.14 12.28
CA VAL A 40 -7.54 0.16 11.90
C VAL A 40 -6.56 1.25 12.34
N ASP A 41 -6.22 2.14 11.42
CA ASP A 41 -5.38 3.30 11.74
C ASP A 41 -6.20 4.39 12.45
N SER A 42 -5.56 5.19 13.31
CA SER A 42 -6.25 6.19 14.15
C SER A 42 -6.87 7.35 13.37
N ASP A 43 -6.46 7.54 12.12
CA ASP A 43 -6.96 8.55 11.18
C ASP A 43 -8.05 7.99 10.24
N SER A 44 -8.54 6.79 10.53
CA SER A 44 -9.45 6.05 9.66
C SER A 44 -10.81 5.80 10.30
N THR A 45 -11.87 5.95 9.51
CA THR A 45 -13.26 5.69 9.89
C THR A 45 -13.80 4.55 9.04
N LEU A 46 -14.40 3.55 9.68
CA LEU A 46 -14.99 2.39 9.01
C LEU A 46 -16.47 2.60 8.75
N ALA A 47 -16.97 2.13 7.60
CA ALA A 47 -18.41 1.98 7.42
C ALA A 47 -18.98 0.95 8.42
N SER A 48 -20.24 1.11 8.81
CA SER A 48 -20.87 0.32 9.88
C SER A 48 -20.91 -1.19 9.63
N ASP A 49 -20.81 -1.61 8.38
CA ASP A 49 -20.88 -3.01 7.95
C ASP A 49 -19.53 -3.61 7.54
N VAL A 50 -18.41 -2.88 7.72
CA VAL A 50 -17.05 -3.33 7.36
C VAL A 50 -16.71 -4.66 8.03
N VAL A 51 -16.95 -4.75 9.34
CA VAL A 51 -16.61 -5.97 10.11
C VAL A 51 -17.35 -7.18 9.55
N THR A 52 -18.66 -7.04 9.30
CA THR A 52 -19.49 -8.11 8.73
C THR A 52 -18.99 -8.53 7.35
N LYS A 53 -18.71 -7.57 6.46
CA LYS A 53 -18.27 -7.85 5.09
C LYS A 53 -16.90 -8.53 5.03
N LEU A 54 -15.95 -8.11 5.87
CA LEU A 54 -14.65 -8.76 5.97
C LEU A 54 -14.77 -10.15 6.60
N ALA A 55 -15.55 -10.29 7.68
CA ALA A 55 -15.75 -11.58 8.36
C ALA A 55 -16.39 -12.63 7.44
N LEU A 56 -17.32 -12.23 6.55
CA LEU A 56 -17.91 -13.11 5.54
C LEU A 56 -16.85 -13.74 4.62
N LYS A 57 -15.83 -12.98 4.19
CA LYS A 57 -14.70 -13.54 3.44
C LYS A 57 -13.89 -14.49 4.32
N MET A 58 -13.61 -14.12 5.56
CA MET A 58 -12.78 -14.90 6.50
C MET A 58 -13.41 -16.24 6.95
N GLN A 59 -14.68 -16.51 6.61
CA GLN A 59 -15.31 -17.82 6.85
C GLN A 59 -14.58 -18.96 6.12
N ASN A 60 -13.97 -18.69 4.96
CA ASN A 60 -13.12 -19.69 4.30
C ASN A 60 -11.81 -19.85 5.10
N PRO A 61 -11.51 -21.05 5.63
CA PRO A 61 -10.30 -21.31 6.43
C PRO A 61 -9.00 -21.09 5.64
N GLU A 62 -9.02 -21.19 4.31
CA GLU A 62 -7.86 -20.91 3.46
C GLU A 62 -7.47 -19.43 3.44
N ILE A 63 -8.38 -18.53 3.82
CA ILE A 63 -8.10 -17.09 3.85
C ILE A 63 -7.46 -16.74 5.18
N GLY A 64 -6.21 -16.26 5.13
CA GLY A 64 -5.44 -15.78 6.27
C GLY A 64 -5.60 -14.28 6.51
N ALA A 65 -5.89 -13.52 5.45
CA ALA A 65 -6.18 -12.09 5.55
C ALA A 65 -7.15 -11.62 4.46
N THR A 66 -7.93 -10.59 4.76
CA THR A 66 -8.76 -9.87 3.79
C THR A 66 -8.69 -8.38 4.06
N MET A 67 -8.65 -7.55 3.02
CA MET A 67 -8.71 -6.10 3.16
C MET A 67 -9.96 -5.50 2.50
N GLY A 68 -10.38 -4.35 3.00
CA GLY A 68 -11.45 -3.56 2.42
C GLY A 68 -10.97 -2.53 1.41
N GLN A 69 -11.92 -1.85 0.79
CA GLN A 69 -11.69 -0.69 -0.06
C GLN A 69 -11.25 0.53 0.76
N LEU A 70 -10.20 1.20 0.29
CA LEU A 70 -9.71 2.44 0.88
C LEU A 70 -10.22 3.66 0.10
N THR A 71 -10.62 4.69 0.83
CA THR A 71 -11.02 5.99 0.28
C THR A 71 -10.41 7.12 1.10
N ALA A 72 -10.13 8.27 0.49
CA ALA A 72 -9.74 9.46 1.25
C ALA A 72 -11.00 10.19 1.73
N SER A 73 -11.11 10.39 3.04
CA SER A 73 -12.23 11.10 3.68
C SER A 73 -12.29 12.57 3.28
N ASN A 74 -11.12 13.22 3.20
CA ASN A 74 -10.92 14.61 2.80
C ASN A 74 -10.59 14.77 1.30
N ARG A 75 -10.99 13.80 0.45
CA ARG A 75 -10.70 13.79 -0.99
C ARG A 75 -11.20 15.01 -1.76
N ASN A 76 -12.09 15.82 -1.20
CA ASN A 76 -12.66 16.98 -1.89
C ASN A 76 -11.98 18.31 -1.53
N ASP A 77 -11.14 18.31 -0.49
CA ASP A 77 -10.63 19.51 0.17
C ASP A 77 -9.60 20.26 -0.68
N THR A 78 -8.67 19.55 -1.33
CA THR A 78 -7.63 20.16 -2.18
C THR A 78 -7.40 19.36 -3.46
N TRP A 79 -6.69 19.95 -4.43
CA TRP A 79 -6.27 19.22 -5.63
C TRP A 79 -5.34 18.04 -5.29
N LEU A 80 -4.55 18.17 -4.22
CA LEU A 80 -3.64 17.12 -3.75
C LEU A 80 -4.41 15.97 -3.12
N THR A 81 -5.41 16.23 -2.25
CA THR A 81 -6.21 15.14 -1.66
C THR A 81 -7.01 14.39 -2.72
N ARG A 82 -7.49 15.07 -3.77
CA ARG A 82 -8.10 14.43 -4.96
C ARG A 82 -7.12 13.53 -5.70
N LEU A 83 -5.88 14.00 -5.90
CA LEU A 83 -4.84 13.23 -6.56
C LEU A 83 -4.50 11.96 -5.76
N ILE A 84 -4.36 12.08 -4.44
CA ILE A 84 -4.07 10.97 -3.53
C ILE A 84 -5.23 9.97 -3.51
N ASP A 85 -6.50 10.40 -3.48
CA ASP A 85 -7.67 9.50 -3.55
C ASP A 85 -7.65 8.64 -4.82
N MET A 86 -7.30 9.23 -5.97
CA MET A 86 -7.17 8.50 -7.22
C MET A 86 -5.97 7.53 -7.20
N GLU A 87 -4.84 7.93 -6.62
CA GLU A 87 -3.67 7.07 -6.42
C GLU A 87 -4.02 5.86 -5.54
N TYR A 88 -4.71 6.10 -4.41
CA TYR A 88 -5.19 5.05 -3.50
C TYR A 88 -6.18 4.13 -4.19
N TRP A 89 -7.11 4.67 -4.99
CA TRP A 89 -8.05 3.82 -5.72
C TRP A 89 -7.33 2.87 -6.69
N LEU A 90 -6.31 3.35 -7.41
CA LEU A 90 -5.53 2.50 -8.31
C LEU A 90 -4.70 1.45 -7.56
N ALA A 91 -3.97 1.85 -6.51
CA ALA A 91 -2.98 1.00 -5.84
C ALA A 91 -3.55 0.11 -4.72
N CYS A 92 -4.60 0.56 -4.04
CA CYS A 92 -5.21 -0.11 -2.89
C CYS A 92 -6.55 -0.79 -3.23
N ASN A 93 -7.18 -0.45 -4.36
CA ASN A 93 -8.47 -1.04 -4.74
C ASN A 93 -8.39 -1.83 -6.05
N GLU A 94 -8.14 -1.19 -7.18
CA GLU A 94 -8.15 -1.86 -8.50
C GLU A 94 -7.06 -2.94 -8.61
N GLU A 95 -5.82 -2.62 -8.19
CA GLU A 95 -4.73 -3.58 -8.18
C GLU A 95 -5.02 -4.76 -7.23
N ARG A 96 -5.55 -4.48 -6.03
CA ARG A 96 -5.87 -5.52 -5.04
C ARG A 96 -7.03 -6.39 -5.50
N ALA A 97 -8.02 -5.82 -6.18
CA ALA A 97 -9.10 -6.56 -6.80
C ALA A 97 -8.59 -7.50 -7.89
N ALA A 98 -7.58 -7.10 -8.66
CA ALA A 98 -6.97 -7.96 -9.67
C ALA A 98 -6.14 -9.09 -9.03
N GLN A 99 -5.32 -8.78 -8.03
CA GLN A 99 -4.52 -9.75 -7.27
C GLN A 99 -5.38 -10.77 -6.51
N ALA A 100 -6.50 -10.33 -5.93
CA ALA A 100 -7.42 -11.19 -5.18
C ALA A 100 -8.04 -12.31 -6.05
N ARG A 101 -8.18 -12.11 -7.37
CA ARG A 101 -8.62 -13.17 -8.30
C ARG A 101 -7.70 -14.38 -8.31
N PHE A 102 -6.45 -14.19 -7.91
CA PHE A 102 -5.43 -15.21 -7.81
C PHE A 102 -5.11 -15.55 -6.34
N GLY A 103 -5.95 -15.13 -5.40
CA GLY A 103 -5.82 -15.41 -3.97
C GLY A 103 -4.60 -14.77 -3.31
N ALA A 104 -3.99 -13.77 -3.93
CA ALA A 104 -2.69 -13.24 -3.52
C ALA A 104 -2.62 -11.72 -3.58
N VAL A 105 -3.47 -11.05 -2.80
CA VAL A 105 -3.28 -9.63 -2.48
C VAL A 105 -1.90 -9.45 -1.86
N MET A 106 -1.02 -8.67 -2.49
CA MET A 106 0.38 -8.55 -2.04
C MET A 106 0.58 -7.61 -0.85
N CYS A 107 -0.45 -6.82 -0.50
CA CYS A 107 -0.43 -5.89 0.62
C CYS A 107 -1.85 -5.60 1.10
N CYS A 108 -2.24 -6.13 2.26
CA CYS A 108 -3.51 -5.78 2.91
C CYS A 108 -3.33 -4.46 3.67
N CYS A 109 -3.88 -3.35 3.16
CA CYS A 109 -3.64 -2.02 3.73
C CYS A 109 -4.16 -1.88 5.17
N GLY A 110 -3.32 -1.32 6.05
CA GLY A 110 -3.55 -1.19 7.49
C GLY A 110 -4.86 -0.53 7.94
N PRO A 111 -5.42 0.47 7.23
CA PRO A 111 -6.70 1.08 7.62
C PRO A 111 -7.89 0.14 7.66
N CYS A 112 -7.83 -1.00 6.95
CA CYS A 112 -8.96 -1.91 6.80
C CYS A 112 -8.51 -3.34 6.47
N ALA A 113 -7.64 -3.93 7.29
CA ALA A 113 -7.15 -5.28 7.10
C ALA A 113 -7.56 -6.20 8.26
N MET A 114 -8.27 -7.28 7.94
CA MET A 114 -8.66 -8.32 8.88
C MET A 114 -7.81 -9.56 8.67
N TYR A 115 -7.35 -10.15 9.76
CA TYR A 115 -6.45 -11.30 9.77
C TYR A 115 -6.99 -12.42 10.66
N ARG A 116 -6.67 -13.66 10.29
CA ARG A 116 -6.92 -14.83 11.15
C ARG A 116 -5.96 -14.82 12.33
N ARG A 117 -6.48 -14.72 13.55
CA ARG A 117 -5.64 -14.56 14.75
C ARG A 117 -4.73 -15.75 14.99
N SER A 118 -5.22 -16.97 14.79
CA SER A 118 -4.43 -18.20 14.99
C SER A 118 -3.20 -18.22 14.09
N ALA A 119 -3.35 -17.82 12.82
CA ALA A 119 -2.23 -17.68 11.88
C ALA A 119 -1.28 -16.53 12.29
N LEU A 120 -1.83 -15.36 12.67
CA LEU A 120 -1.02 -14.23 13.13
C LEU A 120 -0.10 -14.62 14.30
N LEU A 121 -0.64 -15.31 15.32
CA LEU A 121 0.12 -15.71 16.49
C LEU A 121 1.34 -16.58 16.15
N LEU A 122 1.21 -17.47 15.17
CA LEU A 122 2.31 -18.33 14.70
C LEU A 122 3.38 -17.54 13.92
N LEU A 123 3.02 -16.37 13.41
CA LEU A 123 3.88 -15.54 12.56
C LEU A 123 4.50 -14.35 13.33
N LEU A 124 4.13 -14.13 14.59
CA LEU A 124 4.56 -12.97 15.38
C LEU A 124 6.09 -12.87 15.52
N ASP A 125 6.78 -14.00 15.72
CA ASP A 125 8.24 -13.98 15.90
C ASP A 125 8.96 -13.62 14.58
N GLN A 126 8.43 -14.07 13.44
CA GLN A 126 8.91 -13.67 12.11
C GLN A 126 8.59 -12.21 11.79
N TYR A 127 7.41 -11.76 12.23
CA TYR A 127 6.98 -10.39 12.06
C TYR A 127 7.85 -9.42 12.88
N GLU A 128 8.20 -9.78 14.11
CA GLU A 128 9.13 -9.03 14.97
C GLU A 128 10.51 -8.88 14.34
N SER A 129 11.06 -10.00 13.83
CA SER A 129 12.41 -10.11 13.27
C SER A 129 12.54 -9.57 11.84
N GLN A 130 11.77 -8.55 11.48
CA GLN A 130 11.92 -7.90 10.18
C GLN A 130 13.11 -6.92 10.18
N PHE A 131 14.17 -7.31 9.48
CA PHE A 131 15.36 -6.46 9.27
C PHE A 131 15.38 -5.83 7.88
N PHE A 132 15.95 -4.63 7.77
CA PHE A 132 16.37 -4.01 6.53
C PHE A 132 17.79 -3.50 6.70
N TRP A 133 18.72 -4.00 5.87
CA TRP A 133 20.17 -3.69 5.97
C TRP A 133 20.76 -3.92 7.37
N GLY A 134 20.35 -4.99 8.05
CA GLY A 134 20.86 -5.36 9.38
C GLY A 134 20.26 -4.59 10.56
N LYS A 135 19.36 -3.63 10.33
CA LYS A 135 18.61 -2.92 11.39
C LYS A 135 17.15 -3.36 11.42
N PRO A 136 16.49 -3.43 12.61
CA PRO A 136 15.06 -3.63 12.70
C PRO A 136 14.34 -2.56 11.87
N SER A 137 13.43 -2.99 10.99
CA SER A 137 12.72 -2.07 10.10
C SER A 137 11.43 -1.58 10.76
N ASP A 138 11.15 -0.29 10.70
CA ASP A 138 9.98 0.38 11.32
C ASP A 138 8.91 0.80 10.30
N PHE A 139 8.97 0.27 9.07
CA PHE A 139 8.06 0.60 7.98
C PHE A 139 7.53 -0.64 7.26
N GLY A 140 6.37 -0.51 6.62
CA GLY A 140 5.82 -1.53 5.71
C GLY A 140 5.32 -2.78 6.43
N GLU A 141 4.78 -2.62 7.64
CA GLU A 141 4.27 -3.70 8.48
C GLU A 141 3.13 -4.48 7.80
N ASP A 142 2.22 -3.75 7.15
CA ASP A 142 1.05 -4.31 6.47
C ASP A 142 1.45 -5.30 5.37
N ARG A 143 2.33 -4.85 4.47
CA ARG A 143 2.87 -5.67 3.38
C ARG A 143 3.62 -6.88 3.94
N HIS A 144 4.38 -6.69 5.01
CA HIS A 144 5.12 -7.79 5.63
C HIS A 144 4.20 -8.87 6.18
N LEU A 145 3.18 -8.50 6.96
CA LEU A 145 2.17 -9.44 7.48
C LEU A 145 1.48 -10.20 6.34
N THR A 146 1.13 -9.50 5.27
CA THR A 146 0.52 -10.12 4.09
C THR A 146 1.45 -11.13 3.42
N ILE A 147 2.73 -10.79 3.24
CA ILE A 147 3.73 -11.72 2.70
C ILE A 147 3.92 -12.94 3.62
N LEU A 148 3.94 -12.75 4.94
CA LEU A 148 4.05 -13.86 5.89
C LEU A 148 2.83 -14.79 5.82
N MET A 149 1.62 -14.24 5.67
CA MET A 149 0.39 -15.03 5.47
C MET A 149 0.47 -15.87 4.19
N LEU A 150 0.89 -15.27 3.08
CA LEU A 150 1.09 -15.98 1.81
C LEU A 150 2.16 -17.08 1.93
N LYS A 151 3.28 -16.80 2.60
CA LYS A 151 4.33 -17.79 2.86
C LYS A 151 3.87 -18.96 3.73
N ALA A 152 2.93 -18.70 4.64
CA ALA A 152 2.30 -19.73 5.47
C ALA A 152 1.25 -20.56 4.71
N GLY A 153 1.06 -20.32 3.41
CA GLY A 153 0.14 -21.07 2.55
C GLY A 153 -1.30 -20.55 2.59
N PHE A 154 -1.57 -19.41 3.24
CA PHE A 154 -2.89 -18.81 3.22
C PHE A 154 -3.11 -17.95 1.99
N ARG A 155 -4.37 -17.84 1.58
CA ARG A 155 -4.85 -16.85 0.61
C ARG A 155 -5.04 -15.49 1.29
N THR A 156 -4.89 -14.45 0.48
CA THR A 156 -5.15 -13.07 0.87
C THR A 156 -6.09 -12.41 -0.13
N GLU A 157 -7.16 -11.79 0.38
CA GLU A 157 -8.34 -11.43 -0.41
C GLU A 157 -8.69 -9.94 -0.30
N TYR A 158 -9.58 -9.50 -1.20
CA TYR A 158 -10.10 -8.13 -1.26
C TYR A 158 -11.63 -8.14 -1.19
N ALA A 159 -12.19 -7.29 -0.33
CA ALA A 159 -13.62 -7.09 -0.13
C ALA A 159 -14.01 -5.67 -0.58
N PRO A 160 -14.45 -5.48 -1.85
CA PRO A 160 -14.73 -4.14 -2.40
C PRO A 160 -15.80 -3.36 -1.63
N ASP A 161 -16.77 -4.06 -1.04
CA ASP A 161 -17.87 -3.41 -0.33
C ASP A 161 -17.51 -3.00 1.10
N ALA A 162 -16.39 -3.48 1.65
CA ALA A 162 -15.94 -3.14 2.99
C ALA A 162 -15.14 -1.82 2.93
N ILE A 163 -15.77 -0.69 3.20
CA ILE A 163 -15.17 0.62 2.94
C ILE A 163 -14.58 1.24 4.22
N ALA A 164 -13.32 1.65 4.15
CA ALA A 164 -12.68 2.51 5.12
C ALA A 164 -12.30 3.86 4.49
N ALA A 165 -12.53 4.93 5.24
CA ALA A 165 -12.18 6.29 4.87
C ALA A 165 -11.04 6.78 5.77
N THR A 166 -9.87 7.04 5.19
CA THR A 166 -8.68 7.56 5.91
C THR A 166 -8.48 9.05 5.60
N VAL A 167 -7.90 9.80 6.53
CA VAL A 167 -7.49 11.19 6.27
C VAL A 167 -6.14 11.18 5.55
N VAL A 168 -6.05 11.84 4.40
CA VAL A 168 -4.78 11.96 3.65
C VAL A 168 -4.19 13.36 3.80
N PRO A 169 -2.86 13.54 3.61
CA PRO A 169 -2.24 14.86 3.64
C PRO A 169 -2.87 15.86 2.67
N ASP A 170 -3.17 17.05 3.17
CA ASP A 170 -3.71 18.17 2.38
C ASP A 170 -2.62 19.09 1.80
N ARG A 171 -1.37 18.91 2.26
CA ARG A 171 -0.19 19.72 1.88
C ARG A 171 0.95 18.85 1.36
N MET A 172 1.74 19.44 0.46
CA MET A 172 2.88 18.79 -0.19
C MET A 172 3.95 18.28 0.77
N GLY A 173 4.36 19.07 1.76
CA GLY A 173 5.43 18.69 2.70
C GLY A 173 5.15 17.39 3.46
N PRO A 174 4.00 17.28 4.17
CA PRO A 174 3.60 16.03 4.82
C PRO A 174 3.44 14.86 3.84
N TYR A 175 2.85 15.09 2.66
CA TYR A 175 2.71 14.05 1.63
C TYR A 175 4.06 13.49 1.18
N LEU A 176 5.04 14.34 0.86
CA LEU A 176 6.37 13.89 0.45
C LEU A 176 7.09 13.15 1.60
N ARG A 177 6.94 13.60 2.85
CA ARG A 177 7.50 12.86 4.00
C ARG A 177 6.88 11.47 4.14
N GLN A 178 5.58 11.33 3.89
CA GLN A 178 4.90 10.02 3.95
C GLN A 178 5.40 9.06 2.85
N GLN A 179 5.81 9.56 1.69
CA GLN A 179 6.28 8.73 0.57
C GLN A 179 7.66 8.08 0.80
N LEU A 180 8.49 8.63 1.70
CA LEU A 180 9.83 8.11 1.97
C LEU A 180 9.82 6.70 2.60
N PRO A 181 9.11 6.44 3.72
CA PRO A 181 8.96 5.09 4.26
C PRO A 181 8.30 4.13 3.26
N SER A 182 7.30 4.57 2.50
CA SER A 182 6.61 3.75 1.49
C SER A 182 7.53 3.30 0.36
N ALA A 183 8.43 4.18 -0.10
CA ALA A 183 9.43 3.85 -1.10
C ALA A 183 10.42 2.79 -0.58
N ARG A 184 10.91 2.96 0.67
CA ARG A 184 11.82 2.02 1.33
C ARG A 184 11.19 0.64 1.53
N SER A 185 9.92 0.60 1.97
CA SER A 185 9.14 -0.64 2.10
C SER A 185 9.02 -1.36 0.77
N THR A 186 8.66 -0.63 -0.29
CA THR A 186 8.45 -1.24 -1.62
C THR A 186 9.73 -1.90 -2.12
N PHE A 187 10.88 -1.23 -2.01
CA PHE A 187 12.17 -1.80 -2.43
C PHE A 187 12.50 -3.08 -1.65
N ARG A 188 12.43 -3.05 -0.32
CA ARG A 188 12.67 -4.22 0.54
C ARG A 188 11.74 -5.38 0.19
N ASP A 189 10.45 -5.07 0.08
CA ASP A 189 9.41 -6.07 -0.04
C ASP A 189 9.39 -6.71 -1.43
N THR A 190 9.91 -6.02 -2.46
CA THR A 190 10.22 -6.64 -3.75
C THR A 190 11.20 -7.79 -3.61
N PHE A 191 12.32 -7.63 -2.87
CA PHE A 191 13.27 -8.73 -2.67
C PHE A 191 12.67 -9.89 -1.86
N LEU A 192 11.82 -9.58 -0.88
CA LEU A 192 11.11 -10.60 -0.12
C LEU A 192 10.07 -11.33 -0.98
N ALA A 193 9.36 -10.60 -1.84
CA ALA A 193 8.37 -11.14 -2.77
C ALA A 193 9.02 -12.04 -3.81
N LEU A 194 10.22 -11.72 -4.33
CA LEU A 194 10.94 -12.56 -5.32
C LEU A 194 11.09 -14.02 -4.87
N ARG A 195 11.26 -14.28 -3.57
CA ARG A 195 11.35 -15.65 -3.03
C ARG A 195 10.00 -16.37 -2.94
N LEU A 196 8.91 -15.60 -2.88
CA LEU A 196 7.54 -16.10 -2.81
C LEU A 196 6.93 -16.32 -4.20
N LEU A 197 7.33 -15.53 -5.20
CA LEU A 197 6.76 -15.55 -6.56
C LEU A 197 6.65 -16.94 -7.21
N PRO A 198 7.64 -17.87 -7.09
CA PRO A 198 7.53 -19.19 -7.71
C PRO A 198 6.35 -20.03 -7.21
N GLY A 199 5.84 -19.74 -6.01
CA GLY A 199 4.67 -20.41 -5.42
C GLY A 199 3.35 -19.69 -5.67
N LEU A 200 3.36 -18.54 -6.37
CA LEU A 200 2.16 -17.76 -6.68
C LEU A 200 1.79 -17.90 -8.17
N ASP A 201 0.59 -17.42 -8.50
CA ASP A 201 0.14 -17.39 -9.89
C ASP A 201 1.04 -16.51 -10.77
N ARG A 202 1.17 -16.88 -12.06
CA ARG A 202 1.99 -16.16 -13.04
C ARG A 202 1.56 -14.70 -13.19
N TYR A 203 0.26 -14.41 -13.05
CA TYR A 203 -0.24 -13.04 -13.06
C TYR A 203 0.39 -12.20 -11.95
N ILE A 204 0.50 -12.74 -10.73
CA ILE A 204 1.09 -12.02 -9.59
C ILE A 204 2.58 -11.75 -9.84
N THR A 205 3.28 -12.72 -10.44
CA THR A 205 4.67 -12.53 -10.85
C THR A 205 4.80 -11.39 -11.86
N LEU A 206 3.96 -11.38 -12.91
CA LEU A 206 3.96 -10.32 -13.91
C LEU A 206 3.62 -8.94 -13.31
N ASP A 207 2.65 -8.90 -12.42
CA ASP A 207 2.22 -7.68 -11.73
C ASP A 207 3.35 -7.10 -10.86
N VAL A 208 3.97 -7.94 -10.00
CA VAL A 208 5.10 -7.52 -9.15
C VAL A 208 6.29 -7.06 -9.99
N VAL A 209 6.63 -7.79 -11.06
CA VAL A 209 7.71 -7.41 -11.98
C VAL A 209 7.38 -6.09 -12.68
N GLY A 210 6.16 -5.93 -13.19
CA GLY A 210 5.71 -4.70 -13.87
C GLY A 210 5.73 -3.48 -12.96
N GLN A 211 5.30 -3.62 -11.70
CA GLN A 211 5.33 -2.53 -10.72
C GLN A 211 6.75 -2.06 -10.38
N ASN A 212 7.73 -2.96 -10.42
CA ASN A 212 9.13 -2.63 -10.13
C ASN A 212 9.89 -2.13 -11.36
N LEU A 213 9.66 -2.73 -12.53
CA LEU A 213 10.31 -2.32 -13.78
C LEU A 213 9.75 -0.99 -14.32
N GLY A 214 8.45 -0.73 -14.16
CA GLY A 214 7.81 0.48 -14.69
C GLY A 214 8.50 1.78 -14.28
N PRO A 215 8.72 2.04 -12.97
CA PRO A 215 9.43 3.23 -12.51
C PRO A 215 10.89 3.32 -13.01
N LEU A 216 11.59 2.18 -13.14
CA LEU A 216 12.96 2.13 -13.65
C LEU A 216 13.02 2.48 -15.13
N LEU A 217 12.10 1.93 -15.93
CA LEU A 217 11.97 2.24 -17.35
C LEU A 217 11.59 3.71 -17.57
N LEU A 218 10.71 4.25 -16.73
CA LEU A 218 10.35 5.67 -16.74
C LEU A 218 11.58 6.54 -16.43
N ALA A 219 12.35 6.21 -15.39
CA ALA A 219 13.57 6.92 -15.04
C ALA A 219 14.58 6.89 -16.19
N PHE A 220 14.79 5.71 -16.79
CA PHE A 220 15.68 5.54 -17.94
C PHE A 220 15.22 6.38 -19.15
N ALA A 221 13.94 6.37 -19.49
CA ALA A 221 13.38 7.16 -20.59
C ALA A 221 13.59 8.67 -20.37
N VAL A 222 13.43 9.15 -19.14
CA VAL A 222 13.67 10.55 -18.77
C VAL A 222 15.15 10.90 -18.89
N LEU A 223 16.06 10.06 -18.36
CA LEU A 223 17.50 10.27 -18.46
C LEU A 223 17.98 10.27 -19.92
N ALA A 224 17.50 9.34 -20.73
CA ALA A 224 17.78 9.31 -22.17
C ALA A 224 17.27 10.57 -22.89
N GLY A 225 16.06 11.03 -22.53
CA GLY A 225 15.51 12.28 -23.05
C GLY A 225 16.35 13.51 -22.69
N VAL A 226 16.79 13.62 -21.43
CA VAL A 226 17.68 14.70 -20.96
C VAL A 226 19.03 14.64 -21.68
N ALA A 227 19.62 13.45 -21.83
CA ALA A 227 20.87 13.27 -22.55
C ALA A 227 20.75 13.69 -24.03
N GLN A 228 19.65 13.35 -24.70
CA GLN A 228 19.39 13.79 -26.07
C GLN A 228 19.37 15.32 -26.17
N VAL A 229 18.63 16.00 -25.29
CA VAL A 229 18.58 17.48 -25.27
C VAL A 229 19.98 18.05 -25.05
N ALA A 230 20.73 17.51 -24.08
CA ALA A 230 22.06 18.00 -23.73
C ALA A 230 23.08 17.84 -24.87
N LEU A 231 23.02 16.72 -25.61
CA LEU A 231 23.99 16.40 -26.66
C LEU A 231 23.64 16.98 -28.02
N THR A 232 22.35 17.14 -28.33
CA THR A 232 21.89 17.49 -29.68
C THR A 232 21.11 18.80 -29.75
N ALA A 233 20.78 19.40 -28.60
CA ALA A 233 19.84 20.52 -28.48
C ALA A 233 18.46 20.27 -29.12
N THR A 234 18.10 18.99 -29.36
CA THR A 234 16.80 18.60 -29.90
C THR A 234 15.88 18.08 -28.80
N VAL A 235 14.60 18.43 -28.89
CA VAL A 235 13.57 17.94 -27.96
C VAL A 235 13.23 16.48 -28.32
N PRO A 236 13.22 15.53 -27.35
CA PRO A 236 12.90 14.12 -27.57
C PRO A 236 11.38 13.93 -27.75
N LEU A 237 10.83 14.47 -28.84
CA LEU A 237 9.38 14.52 -29.09
C LEU A 237 8.74 13.14 -29.06
N TRP A 238 9.39 12.13 -29.63
CA TRP A 238 8.88 10.76 -29.63
C TRP A 238 8.73 10.18 -28.22
N THR A 239 9.72 10.37 -27.37
CA THR A 239 9.69 9.94 -25.96
C THR A 239 8.55 10.63 -25.21
N VAL A 240 8.41 11.95 -25.38
CA VAL A 240 7.33 12.73 -24.75
C VAL A 240 5.96 12.26 -25.23
N MET A 241 5.78 12.05 -26.54
CA MET A 241 4.53 11.57 -27.13
C MET A 241 4.17 10.16 -26.66
N MET A 242 5.15 9.26 -26.58
CA MET A 242 4.94 7.90 -26.08
C MET A 242 4.52 7.91 -24.60
N MET A 243 5.20 8.70 -23.76
CA MET A 243 4.83 8.86 -22.35
C MET A 243 3.42 9.43 -22.20
N ALA A 244 3.08 10.47 -22.96
CA ALA A 244 1.74 11.05 -22.95
C ALA A 244 0.69 10.03 -23.39
N ALA A 245 0.94 9.27 -24.46
CA ALA A 245 0.03 8.24 -24.95
C ALA A 245 -0.20 7.13 -23.92
N MET A 246 0.88 6.59 -23.32
CA MET A 246 0.77 5.56 -22.28
C MET A 246 0.01 6.05 -21.04
N THR A 247 0.27 7.29 -20.61
CA THR A 247 -0.47 7.92 -19.50
C THR A 247 -1.95 8.06 -19.84
N MET A 248 -2.29 8.51 -21.05
CA MET A 248 -3.68 8.65 -21.48
C MET A 248 -4.39 7.30 -21.57
N ILE A 249 -3.73 6.26 -22.07
CA ILE A 249 -4.28 4.89 -22.08
C ILE A 249 -4.57 4.43 -20.65
N ARG A 250 -3.60 4.57 -19.73
CA ARG A 250 -3.77 4.20 -18.32
C ARG A 250 -4.93 4.95 -17.67
N CYS A 251 -5.03 6.27 -17.87
CA CYS A 251 -6.09 7.09 -17.29
C CYS A 251 -7.46 6.76 -17.89
N SER A 252 -7.52 6.42 -19.18
CA SER A 252 -8.76 6.00 -19.86
C SER A 252 -9.25 4.66 -19.33
N VAL A 253 -8.35 3.69 -19.16
CA VAL A 253 -8.67 2.39 -18.56
C VAL A 253 -9.14 2.57 -17.11
N ALA A 254 -8.46 3.41 -16.33
CA ALA A 254 -8.86 3.74 -14.96
C ALA A 254 -10.25 4.38 -14.90
N ALA A 255 -10.53 5.37 -15.77
CA ALA A 255 -11.83 6.02 -15.84
C ALA A 255 -12.95 5.05 -16.22
N PHE A 256 -12.69 4.13 -17.15
CA PHE A 256 -13.63 3.09 -17.55
C PHE A 256 -13.92 2.10 -16.40
N ARG A 257 -12.87 1.59 -15.75
CA ARG A 257 -12.97 0.66 -14.62
C ARG A 257 -13.68 1.26 -13.42
N ALA A 258 -13.32 2.49 -13.06
CA ALA A 258 -13.93 3.22 -11.96
C ALA A 258 -15.33 3.77 -12.29
N ARG A 259 -15.73 3.77 -13.56
CA ARG A 259 -16.94 4.44 -14.09
C ARG A 259 -16.99 5.92 -13.70
N GLN A 260 -15.84 6.59 -13.69
CA GLN A 260 -15.70 7.97 -13.23
C GLN A 260 -14.69 8.73 -14.09
N LEU A 261 -15.15 9.81 -14.74
CA LEU A 261 -14.30 10.64 -15.61
C LEU A 261 -13.18 11.37 -14.86
N ARG A 262 -13.28 11.51 -13.53
CA ARG A 262 -12.24 12.18 -12.73
C ARG A 262 -10.85 11.54 -12.89
N PHE A 263 -10.77 10.25 -13.20
CA PHE A 263 -9.51 9.56 -13.45
C PHE A 263 -8.77 10.03 -14.71
N LEU A 264 -9.43 10.77 -15.62
CA LEU A 264 -8.73 11.44 -16.71
C LEU A 264 -7.81 12.55 -16.18
N ALA A 265 -8.19 13.22 -15.08
CA ALA A 265 -7.34 14.21 -14.42
C ALA A 265 -6.14 13.56 -13.70
N PHE A 266 -6.13 12.24 -13.51
CA PHE A 266 -4.96 11.51 -13.00
C PHE A 266 -3.77 11.55 -13.97
N SER A 267 -3.97 12.00 -15.22
CA SER A 267 -2.86 12.29 -16.14
C SER A 267 -1.86 13.31 -15.58
N LEU A 268 -2.31 14.22 -14.69
CA LEU A 268 -1.46 15.16 -13.95
C LEU A 268 -0.55 14.48 -12.92
N HIS A 269 -0.83 13.22 -12.55
CA HIS A 269 0.03 12.44 -11.66
C HIS A 269 1.38 12.10 -12.29
N THR A 270 1.45 11.91 -13.62
CA THR A 270 2.71 11.60 -14.32
C THR A 270 3.74 12.71 -14.17
N PRO A 271 3.48 13.98 -14.55
CA PRO A 271 4.46 15.05 -14.34
C PRO A 271 4.76 15.23 -12.85
N PHE A 272 3.76 15.13 -11.97
CA PHE A 272 3.98 15.18 -10.53
C PHE A 272 4.96 14.12 -10.03
N THR A 273 4.82 12.88 -10.51
CA THR A 273 5.74 11.78 -10.20
C THR A 273 7.15 12.08 -10.67
N LEU A 274 7.30 12.60 -11.90
CA LEU A 274 8.59 12.93 -12.49
C LEU A 274 9.34 14.01 -11.71
N PHE A 275 8.66 15.09 -11.31
CA PHE A 275 9.30 16.23 -10.66
C PHE A 275 9.49 16.04 -9.16
N PHE A 276 8.59 15.35 -8.46
CA PHE A 276 8.61 15.28 -6.99
C PHE A 276 8.90 13.87 -6.46
N LEU A 277 8.23 12.85 -6.96
CA LEU A 277 8.32 11.51 -6.37
C LEU A 277 9.56 10.74 -6.84
N LEU A 278 9.97 10.87 -8.10
CA LEU A 278 11.11 10.13 -8.64
C LEU A 278 12.43 10.54 -7.96
N PRO A 279 12.75 11.84 -7.78
CA PRO A 279 13.93 12.24 -7.01
C PRO A 279 13.87 11.73 -5.57
N LEU A 280 12.69 11.83 -4.95
CA LEU A 280 12.45 11.37 -3.58
C LEU A 280 12.61 9.85 -3.42
N LYS A 281 12.20 9.05 -4.41
CA LYS A 281 12.39 7.59 -4.43
C LYS A 281 13.83 7.19 -4.74
N GLY A 282 14.63 8.09 -5.31
CA GLY A 282 16.08 7.95 -5.47
C GLY A 282 16.86 8.22 -4.17
N LEU A 283 16.36 9.08 -3.28
CA LEU A 283 17.00 9.44 -2.01
C LEU A 283 17.26 8.28 -1.03
N PRO A 284 16.40 7.25 -0.92
CA PRO A 284 16.73 6.04 -0.18
C PRO A 284 18.06 5.44 -0.58
N PHE A 285 18.49 5.53 -1.85
CA PHE A 285 19.79 5.02 -2.29
C PHE A 285 20.98 5.91 -1.89
N LEU A 286 20.73 7.16 -1.47
CA LEU A 286 21.75 8.20 -1.26
C LEU A 286 21.95 8.62 0.20
N HIS A 287 20.99 8.38 1.09
CA HIS A 287 21.10 8.66 2.53
C HIS A 287 20.60 7.47 3.33
N PHE A 288 21.54 6.58 3.68
CA PHE A 288 21.32 5.41 4.53
C PHE A 288 21.91 5.53 5.94
N ASP A 289 22.60 6.63 6.26
CA ASP A 289 23.16 6.88 7.59
C ASP A 289 22.62 8.18 8.18
N ASN A 290 21.66 8.01 9.09
CA ASN A 290 21.60 8.64 10.41
C ASN A 290 20.43 8.03 11.19
#